data_AF-A0A7K6GCJ8-F1
#
_entry.id   AF-A0A7K6GCJ8-F1
#
_cell.length_a   1.000
_cell.length_b   1.000
_cell.length_c   1.000
_cell.angle_alpha   90.00
_cell.angle_beta   90.00
_cell.angle_gamma   90.00
#
_symmetry.space_group_name_H-M   'P 1'
#
loop_
_entity.id
_entity.type
_entity.pdbx_description
1 polymer ?
#
loop_
_entity_poly.entity_id
_entity_poly.type
_entity_poly.pdbx_seq_one_letter_code
_entity_poly.pdbx_strand_id
1 'polypeptide(L)' 'APVPPCARRFLRGLLCEAGARLGRGGARDFRGLELFAGIRWGALRRAPAPFLPRARGAADTANFDVIDEGLTRP' A
#
# COMPACT_ATOMS: atom_id res chain seq x y z
N ALA A 1 -18.60 -0.48 1.31
CA ALA A 1 -18.73 0.99 1.24
C ALA A 1 -18.23 1.48 -0.12
N PRO A 2 -18.81 2.54 -0.69
CA PRO A 2 -18.30 3.11 -1.94
C PRO A 2 -16.90 3.70 -1.76
N VAL A 3 -16.08 3.67 -2.81
CA VAL A 3 -14.76 4.29 -2.81
C VAL A 3 -14.89 5.81 -2.62
N PRO A 4 -14.12 6.47 -1.74
CA PRO A 4 -14.18 7.93 -1.58
C PRO A 4 -13.75 8.69 -2.85
N PRO A 5 -14.32 9.88 -3.14
CA PRO A 5 -13.91 10.71 -4.29
C PRO A 5 -12.41 11.05 -4.30
N CYS A 6 -11.83 11.34 -3.13
CA CYS A 6 -10.40 11.64 -2.98
C CYS A 6 -9.52 10.45 -3.39
N ALA A 7 -9.94 9.21 -3.10
CA ALA A 7 -9.25 8.00 -3.54
C ALA A 7 -9.30 7.83 -5.07
N ARG A 8 -10.44 8.10 -5.71
CA ARG A 8 -10.54 8.09 -7.18
C ARG A 8 -9.66 9.16 -7.83
N ARG A 9 -9.62 10.36 -7.26
CA ARG A 9 -8.75 11.45 -7.76
C ARG A 9 -7.27 11.08 -7.65
N PHE A 10 -6.87 10.49 -6.52
CA PHE A 10 -5.50 9.99 -6.32
C PHE A 10 -5.12 8.94 -7.38
N LEU A 11 -5.99 7.94 -7.61
CA LEU A 11 -5.75 6.91 -8.61
C LEU A 11 -5.59 7.49 -10.03
N ARG A 12 -6.46 8.45 -10.43
CA ARG A 12 -6.36 9.11 -11.74
C ARG A 12 -5.07 9.94 -11.90
N GLY A 13 -4.56 10.51 -10.80
CA GLY A 13 -3.28 11.21 -10.82
C GLY A 13 -2.05 10.30 -10.90
N LEU A 14 -2.19 9.01 -10.60
CA LEU A 14 -1.14 8.00 -10.76
C LEU A 14 -1.23 7.26 -12.09
N LEU A 15 -2.44 6.85 -12.45
CA LEU A 15 -2.77 6.08 -13.65
C LEU A 15 -3.08 7.03 -14.81
N CYS A 16 -2.05 7.76 -15.23
CA CYS A 16 -2.10 8.68 -16.35
C CYS A 16 -0.77 8.70 -17.10
N GLU A 17 -0.73 9.50 -18.16
CA GLU A 17 0.48 9.82 -18.90
C GLU A 17 1.61 10.25 -17.97
N ALA A 18 2.84 9.80 -18.28
CA ALA A 18 4.01 10.12 -17.47
C ALA A 18 4.19 11.64 -17.29
N GLY A 19 3.79 12.42 -18.31
CA GLY A 19 3.71 13.89 -18.36
C GLY A 19 2.90 14.57 -17.23
N ALA A 20 1.88 13.90 -16.71
CA ALA A 20 0.94 14.44 -15.73
C ALA A 20 0.93 13.66 -14.40
N ARG A 21 1.71 12.57 -14.31
CA ARG A 21 1.72 11.69 -13.14
C ARG A 21 2.19 12.40 -11.88
N LEU A 22 1.41 12.25 -10.80
CA LEU A 22 1.78 12.67 -9.45
C LEU A 22 3.10 12.03 -9.00
N GLY A 23 3.91 12.76 -8.23
CA GLY A 23 5.17 12.28 -7.67
C GLY A 23 6.42 12.88 -8.29
N ARG A 24 6.28 13.87 -9.19
CA ARG A 24 7.42 14.65 -9.74
C ARG A 24 8.17 15.41 -8.64
N GLY A 25 7.45 15.91 -7.64
CA GLY A 25 8.01 16.48 -6.42
C GLY A 25 8.32 15.44 -5.34
N GLY A 26 8.32 14.15 -5.69
CA GLY A 26 8.52 13.03 -4.79
C GLY A 26 7.41 12.91 -3.73
N ALA A 27 7.78 12.51 -2.51
CA ALA A 27 6.83 12.25 -1.43
C ALA A 27 5.93 13.46 -1.08
N ARG A 28 6.39 14.69 -1.33
CA ARG A 28 5.66 15.93 -0.97
C ARG A 28 4.33 16.05 -1.71
N ASP A 29 4.27 15.58 -2.96
CA ASP A 29 3.07 15.60 -3.80
C ASP A 29 1.92 14.77 -3.20
N PHE A 30 2.25 13.82 -2.32
CA PHE A 30 1.29 12.91 -1.70
C PHE A 30 0.85 13.37 -0.31
N ARG A 31 1.77 13.90 0.51
CA ARG A 31 1.53 14.15 1.95
C ARG A 31 0.37 15.10 2.23
N GLY A 32 0.09 16.04 1.32
CA GLY A 32 -0.99 17.02 1.44
C GLY A 32 -2.31 16.63 0.78
N LEU A 33 -2.42 15.43 0.19
CA LEU A 33 -3.67 14.99 -0.43
C LEU A 33 -4.72 14.69 0.64
N GLU A 34 -5.97 15.03 0.35
CA GLU A 34 -7.14 14.75 1.21
C GLU A 34 -7.24 13.26 1.59
N LEU A 35 -6.84 12.35 0.69
CA LEU A 35 -6.79 10.91 0.95
C LEU A 35 -5.93 10.56 2.17
N PHE A 36 -4.89 11.34 2.44
CA PHE A 36 -3.94 11.12 3.53
C PHE A 36 -4.09 12.15 4.65
N ALA A 37 -5.23 12.87 4.70
CA ALA A 37 -5.53 13.82 5.77
C ALA A 37 -5.44 13.13 7.15
N GLY A 38 -4.79 13.80 8.10
CA GLY A 38 -4.59 13.27 9.46
C GLY A 38 -3.42 12.28 9.61
N ILE A 39 -2.78 11.83 8.52
CA ILE A 39 -1.59 10.97 8.64
C ILE A 39 -0.41 11.77 9.19
N ARG A 40 0.10 11.35 10.35
CA ARG A 40 1.33 11.88 10.94
C ARG A 40 2.55 11.17 10.37
N TRP A 41 2.98 11.57 9.17
CA TRP A 41 4.06 10.90 8.41
C TRP A 41 5.37 10.66 9.20
N GLY A 42 5.78 11.59 10.07
CA GLY A 42 6.99 11.43 10.91
C GLY A 42 6.84 10.45 12.08
N ALA A 43 5.62 10.03 12.39
CA ALA A 43 5.30 9.06 13.44
C ALA A 43 4.69 7.77 12.89
N LEU A 44 4.47 7.66 11.57
CA LEU A 44 3.75 6.56 10.94
C LEU A 44 4.26 5.17 11.35
N ARG A 45 5.59 4.98 11.40
CA ARG A 45 6.21 3.70 11.79
C ARG A 45 6.08 3.36 13.28
N ARG A 46 5.77 4.35 14.13
CA ARG A 46 5.57 4.16 15.57
C ARG A 46 4.10 4.05 15.94
N ALA A 47 3.20 4.42 15.02
CA ALA A 47 1.77 4.25 15.23
C ALA A 47 1.41 2.76 15.19
N PRO A 48 0.42 2.31 15.98
CA PRO A 48 -0.08 0.94 15.88
C PRO A 48 -0.59 0.70 14.45
N ALA A 49 -0.14 -0.39 13.84
CA ALA A 49 -0.65 -0.80 12.54
C ALA A 49 -2.14 -1.19 12.67
N PRO A 50 -2.98 -0.87 11.67
CA PRO A 50 -4.39 -1.27 11.68
C PRO A 50 -4.57 -2.80 11.60
N PHE A 51 -3.55 -3.52 11.15
CA PHE A 51 -3.52 -4.97 11.05
C PHE A 51 -2.18 -5.50 11.55
N LEU A 52 -2.23 -6.46 12.47
CA LEU A 52 -1.08 -7.19 12.96
C LEU A 52 -1.20 -8.65 12.48
N PRO A 53 -0.34 -9.12 11.55
CA PRO A 53 -0.39 -10.50 11.08
C PRO A 53 -0.02 -11.46 12.20
N ARG A 54 -0.61 -12.66 12.18
CA ARG A 54 -0.26 -13.73 13.12
C ARG A 54 1.02 -14.40 12.61
N ALA A 55 1.98 -14.61 13.49
CA ALA A 55 3.19 -15.39 13.20
C ALA A 55 3.54 -16.23 14.43
N ARG A 56 3.91 -17.49 14.21
CA ARG A 56 4.28 -18.48 15.24
C ARG A 56 5.79 -18.58 15.47
N GLY A 57 6.59 -17.75 14.81
CA GLY A 57 8.05 -17.71 14.92
C GLY A 57 8.71 -17.10 13.69
N ALA A 58 10.04 -16.98 13.71
CA ALA A 58 10.81 -16.38 12.63
C ALA A 58 10.76 -17.17 11.31
N ALA A 59 10.45 -18.48 11.38
CA ALA A 59 10.34 -19.36 10.21
C ALA A 59 8.88 -19.61 9.77
N ASP A 60 7.90 -18.90 10.34
CA ASP A 60 6.49 -19.08 9.97
C ASP A 60 6.18 -18.45 8.60
N THR A 61 5.79 -19.28 7.63
CA THR A 61 5.41 -18.87 6.26
C THR A 61 3.89 -18.82 6.03
N ALA A 62 3.05 -18.96 7.07
CA ALA A 62 1.59 -19.03 6.93
C ALA A 62 0.92 -17.77 6.37
N ASN A 63 1.63 -16.65 6.27
CA ASN A 63 1.15 -15.41 5.62
C ASN A 63 1.51 -15.34 4.12
N PHE A 64 2.13 -16.39 3.58
CA PHE A 64 2.44 -16.53 2.16
C PHE A 64 1.62 -17.70 1.59
N ASP A 65 1.20 -17.56 0.33
CA ASP A 65 0.55 -18.66 -0.38
C ASP A 65 1.57 -19.79 -0.60
N VAL A 66 1.17 -21.02 -0.27
CA VAL A 66 1.94 -22.21 -0.64
C VAL A 66 1.70 -22.44 -2.13
N ILE A 67 2.70 -22.13 -2.94
CA ILE A 67 2.68 -22.50 -4.37
C ILE A 67 3.15 -23.96 -4.42
N ASP A 68 2.25 -24.88 -4.73
CA ASP A 68 2.61 -26.24 -5.13
C ASP A 68 3.32 -26.12 -6.50
N GLU A 69 4.63 -25.86 -6.49
CA GLU A 69 5.44 -25.97 -7.70
C GLU A 69 5.54 -27.44 -8.11
N GLY A 70 4.59 -27.90 -8.92
CA GLY A 70 4.85 -28.56 -10.20
C GLY A 70 5.81 -29.74 -10.31
N LEU A 71 6.27 -30.39 -9.24
CA LEU A 71 7.09 -31.62 -9.32
C LEU A 71 6.26 -32.90 -9.49
N THR A 72 4.98 -32.79 -9.80
CA THR A 72 4.11 -33.93 -10.10
C THR A 72 3.65 -33.94 -11.56
N ARG A 73 4.61 -33.88 -12.49
CA ARG A 73 4.58 -34.73 -13.69
C ARG A 73 6.02 -35.10 -14.06
N PRO A 74 6.33 -36.38 -14.37
CA PRO A 74 7.58 -36.70 -15.03
C PRO A 74 7.69 -35.95 -16.37
#